data_AF-A0A258XPA0-F1
#
_entry.id   AF-A0A258XPA0-F1
#
_cell.length_a   1.000
_cell.length_b   1.000
_cell.length_c   1.000
_cell.angle_alpha   90.00
_cell.angle_beta   90.00
_cell.angle_gamma   90.00
#
_symmetry.space_group_name_H-M   'P 1'
#
loop_
_entity.id
_entity.type
_entity.pdbx_description
1 polymer ?
#
loop_
_entity_poly.entity_id
_entity_poly.type
_entity_poly.pdbx_seq_one_letter_code
_entity_poly.pdbx_strand_id
1 'polypeptide(L)' 'FYFIEAMVQAGTEVLTGGRYIDRYQRRDGKWLIHSRTFVADWSHSHPSTMERDGFYEALTNRGCFGPSDPVYAHWAA' A
#
# COMPACT_ATOMS: atom_id res chain seq x y z
N PHE A 1 -2.10 -15.30 5.11
CA PHE A 1 -1.03 -14.78 4.22
C PHE A 1 -0.23 -13.74 4.97
N TYR A 2 1.07 -13.59 4.70
CA TYR A 2 1.87 -12.52 5.28
C TYR A 2 1.78 -11.25 4.43
N PHE A 3 1.94 -10.09 5.04
CA PHE A 3 2.05 -8.81 4.35
C PHE A 3 3.28 -8.05 4.83
N ILE A 4 3.74 -7.15 3.97
CA ILE A 4 4.67 -6.08 4.29
C ILE A 4 4.05 -4.82 3.70
N GLU A 5 3.92 -3.79 4.52
CA GLU A 5 3.44 -2.46 4.14
C GLU A 5 4.54 -1.46 4.41
N ALA A 6 4.79 -0.58 3.44
CA ALA A 6 5.73 0.52 3.56
C ALA A 6 5.00 1.84 3.34
N MET A 7 5.24 2.81 4.21
CA MET A 7 4.75 4.18 4.07
C MET A 7 5.83 5.18 4.46
N VAL A 8 5.86 6.33 3.77
CA VAL A 8 6.68 7.47 4.18
C VAL A 8 5.77 8.62 4.59
N GLN A 9 5.92 9.10 5.82
CA GLN A 9 5.18 10.23 6.35
C GLN A 9 6.12 11.19 7.07
N ALA A 10 6.08 12.47 6.69
CA ALA A 10 6.89 13.53 7.30
C ALA A 10 8.40 13.19 7.43
N GLY A 11 8.97 12.56 6.41
CA GLY A 11 10.39 12.18 6.39
C GLY A 11 10.76 10.94 7.20
N THR A 12 9.78 10.23 7.76
CA THR A 12 9.98 8.92 8.40
C THR A 12 9.36 7.83 7.54
N GLU A 13 10.13 6.79 7.29
CA GLU A 13 9.66 5.57 6.66
C GLU A 13 9.26 4.56 7.73
N VAL A 14 8.11 3.92 7.55
CA VAL A 14 7.59 2.88 8.44
C VAL A 14 7.36 1.62 7.61
N LEU A 15 7.99 0.52 8.02
CA LEU A 15 7.78 -0.80 7.47
C LEU A 15 7.02 -1.64 8.49
N THR A 16 5.80 -2.07 8.17
CA THR A 16 4.98 -2.93 9.01
C THR A 16 4.86 -4.30 8.38
N GLY A 17 5.17 -5.34 9.14
CA GLY A 17 4.97 -6.72 8.73
C GLY A 17 3.92 -7.42 9.57
N GLY A 18 3.22 -8.37 8.96
CA GLY A 18 2.22 -9.12 9.68
C GLY A 18 1.44 -10.11 8.83
N ARG A 19 0.21 -10.40 9.23
CA ARG A 19 -0.66 -11.41 8.61
C ARG A 19 -2.04 -10.88 8.27
N TYR A 20 -2.53 -11.31 7.11
CA TYR A 20 -3.95 -11.30 6.79
C TYR A 20 -4.58 -12.64 7.18
N ILE A 21 -5.60 -12.56 8.02
CA ILE A 21 -6.50 -13.67 8.34
C ILE A 21 -7.78 -13.44 7.54
N ASP A 22 -7.90 -14.18 6.45
CA ASP A 22 -9.03 -14.05 5.53
C ASP A 22 -10.05 -15.16 5.74
N ARG A 23 -11.31 -14.75 5.82
CA ARG A 23 -12.44 -15.66 5.66
C ARG A 23 -12.96 -15.50 4.24
N TYR A 24 -12.97 -16.59 3.49
CA TYR A 24 -13.52 -16.63 2.14
C TYR A 24 -14.93 -17.19 2.14
N GLN A 25 -15.74 -16.77 1.17
CA GLN A 25 -17.07 -17.31 0.91
C GLN A 25 -17.27 -17.47 -0.59
N ARG A 26 -18.00 -18.50 -1.01
CA ARG A 26 -18.37 -18.68 -2.42
C ARG A 26 -19.75 -18.08 -2.67
N ARG A 27 -19.87 -17.12 -3.59
CA ARG A 27 -21.13 -16.49 -4.03
C ARG A 27 -21.22 -16.57 -5.54
N ASP A 28 -22.34 -17.06 -6.07
CA ASP A 28 -22.57 -17.24 -7.50
C ASP A 28 -21.41 -17.94 -8.22
N GLY A 29 -20.89 -19.01 -7.60
CA GLY A 29 -19.77 -19.79 -8.11
C GLY A 29 -18.38 -19.18 -7.92
N LYS A 30 -18.25 -17.92 -7.47
CA LYS A 30 -16.98 -17.19 -7.30
C LYS A 30 -16.53 -17.14 -5.84
N TRP A 31 -15.24 -17.35 -5.57
CA TRP A 31 -14.66 -17.14 -4.24
C TRP A 31 -14.38 -15.66 -4.01
N LEU A 32 -14.93 -15.11 -2.93
CA LEU A 32 -14.76 -13.72 -2.53
C LEU A 32 -14.25 -13.66 -1.09
N ILE A 33 -13.51 -12.61 -0.75
CA ILE A 33 -13.16 -12.30 0.64
C ILE A 33 -14.44 -11.86 1.35
N HIS A 34 -14.88 -12.60 2.35
CA HIS A 34 -15.99 -12.22 3.23
C HIS A 34 -15.55 -11.17 4.23
N SER A 35 -14.42 -11.43 4.88
CA SER A 35 -13.82 -10.53 5.86
C SER A 35 -12.32 -10.77 5.90
N ARG A 36 -11.57 -9.70 6.17
CA ARG A 36 -10.12 -9.71 6.33
C ARG A 36 -9.77 -9.04 7.65
N THR A 37 -9.06 -9.76 8.50
CA THR A 37 -8.45 -9.20 9.71
C THR A 37 -6.98 -8.95 9.45
N PHE A 38 -6.55 -7.72 9.69
CA PHE A 38 -5.16 -7.31 9.65
C PHE A 38 -4.53 -7.51 11.02
N VAL A 39 -3.44 -8.26 11.09
CA VAL A 39 -2.64 -8.44 12.31
C VAL A 39 -1.27 -7.86 12.04
N ALA A 40 -0.96 -6.71 12.64
CA ALA A 40 0.38 -6.14 12.65
C ALA A 40 1.23 -6.87 13.69
N ASP A 41 2.20 -7.66 13.24
CA ASP A 41 3.06 -8.44 14.12
C ASP A 41 4.29 -7.62 14.55
N TRP A 42 4.84 -6.79 13.66
CA TRP A 42 5.97 -5.91 13.94
C TRP A 42 5.95 -4.67 13.06
N SER A 43 6.66 -3.63 13.52
CA SER A 43 6.94 -2.43 12.72
C SER A 43 8.36 -1.94 12.99
N HIS A 44 9.01 -1.43 11.94
CA HIS A 44 10.27 -0.70 12.03
C HIS A 44 10.07 0.71 11.48
N SER A 45 10.73 1.69 12.09
CA SER A 45 10.67 3.07 11.64
C SER A 45 12.07 3.66 11.62
N HIS A 46 12.39 4.37 10.55
CA HIS A 46 13.67 5.05 10.38
C HIS A 46 13.49 6.33 9.55
N PRO A 47 14.46 7.28 9.61
CA PRO A 47 14.47 8.39 8.66
C PRO A 47 14.38 7.88 7.23
N SER A 48 13.55 8.51 6.41
CA SER A 48 13.38 8.16 5.01
C SER A 48 14.61 8.58 4.22
N THR A 49 15.04 7.72 3.30
CA THR A 49 16.07 8.04 2.30
C THR A 49 15.47 8.45 0.96
N MET A 50 14.14 8.60 0.88
CA MET A 50 13.44 8.97 -0.35
C MET A 50 13.82 10.40 -0.77
N GLU A 51 14.52 10.52 -1.89
CA GLU A 51 14.84 11.78 -2.54
C GLU A 51 13.79 12.10 -3.62
N ARG A 52 13.24 13.32 -3.57
CA ARG A 52 12.21 13.78 -4.52
C ARG A 52 12.68 14.91 -5.43
N ASP A 53 13.85 15.45 -5.15
CA ASP A 53 14.42 16.63 -5.80
C ASP A 53 15.61 16.21 -6.67
N GLY A 54 16.32 17.19 -7.23
CA GLY A 54 17.52 16.94 -8.03
C GLY A 54 17.24 16.07 -9.25
N PHE A 55 17.93 14.94 -9.36
CA PHE A 55 17.76 14.01 -10.49
C PHE A 55 16.31 13.51 -10.65
N TYR A 56 15.56 13.41 -9.54
CA TYR A 56 14.19 12.90 -9.54
C TYR A 56 13.12 13.99 -9.60
N GLU A 57 13.51 15.26 -9.69
CA GLU A 57 12.57 16.40 -9.70
C GLU A 57 11.57 16.32 -10.88
N ALA A 58 12.06 15.89 -12.05
CA ALA A 58 11.23 15.72 -13.24
C ALA A 58 10.25 14.53 -13.15
N LEU A 59 10.41 13.62 -12.18
CA LEU A 59 9.53 12.46 -12.01
C LEU A 59 8.29 12.84 -11.19
N THR A 60 7.34 13.48 -11.87
CA THR A 60 6.11 14.02 -11.27
C THR A 60 4.96 13.02 -11.18
N ASN A 61 5.06 11.88 -11.88
CA ASN A 61 4.03 10.84 -11.84
C ASN A 61 4.12 10.03 -10.53
N ARG A 62 3.51 10.55 -9.47
CA ARG A 62 3.61 10.03 -8.10
C ARG A 62 2.28 9.47 -7.64
N GLY A 63 2.32 8.29 -7.02
CA GLY A 63 1.14 7.70 -6.39
C GLY A 63 0.65 8.54 -5.20
N CYS A 64 -0.65 8.49 -4.95
CA CYS A 64 -1.24 9.08 -3.76
C CYS A 64 -2.52 8.33 -3.37
N PHE A 65 -3.04 8.57 -2.16
CA PHE A 65 -4.29 7.93 -1.78
C PHE A 65 -5.48 8.57 -2.50
N GLY A 66 -6.33 7.75 -3.11
CA GLY A 66 -7.61 8.16 -3.69
C GLY A 66 -7.57 8.49 -5.18
N PRO A 67 -8.63 9.12 -5.73
CA PRO A 67 -8.81 9.33 -7.17
C PRO A 67 -7.72 10.15 -7.87
N SER A 68 -6.91 10.88 -7.11
CA SER A 68 -5.76 11.62 -7.63
C SER A 68 -4.57 10.72 -7.95
N ASP A 69 -4.61 9.43 -7.59
CA ASP A 69 -3.57 8.48 -7.98
C ASP A 69 -3.57 8.27 -9.51
N PRO A 70 -2.40 8.32 -10.17
CA PRO A 70 -2.30 8.12 -11.61
C PRO A 70 -2.96 6.83 -12.14
N VAL A 71 -3.08 5.79 -11.31
CA VAL A 71 -3.73 4.53 -11.71
C VAL A 71 -5.21 4.71 -12.06
N TYR A 72 -5.92 5.65 -11.42
CA TYR A 72 -7.33 5.90 -11.72
C TYR A 72 -7.53 6.43 -13.14
N ALA A 73 -6.64 7.33 -13.58
CA ALA A 73 -6.65 7.83 -14.95
C ALA A 73 -6.31 6.73 -15.95
N HIS A 74 -5.39 5.83 -15.60
CA HIS A 74 -5.00 4.71 -16.46
C HIS A 74 -6.13 3.70 -16.71
N TRP A 75 -6.94 3.39 -15.69
CA TRP A 75 -8.04 2.41 -15.79
C TRP A 75 -9.39 2.99 -16.22
N ALA A 76 -9.49 4.32 -16.36
CA ALA A 76 -10.69 4.97 -16.91
C ALA A 76 -10.75 4.94 -18.46
N ALA A 77 -9.68 4.47 -19.11
CA ALA A 77 -9.55 4.39 -20.58
C ALA A 77 -10.10 3.07 -21.16
#